data_AF-A0A562QSY3-F1
#
_entry.id   AF-A0A562QSY3-F1
#
_cell.length_a   1.000
_cell.length_b   1.000
_cell.length_c   1.000
_cell.angle_alpha   90.00
_cell.angle_beta   90.00
_cell.angle_gamma   90.00
#
_symmetry.space_group_name_H-M   'P 1'
#
loop_
_entity.id
_entity.type
_entity.pdbx_description
1 polymer ?
#
loop_
_entity_poly.entity_id
_entity_poly.type
_entity_poly.pdbx_seq_one_letter_code
_entity_poly.pdbx_strand_id
1 'polypeptide(L)'
;MALFYENKVNDRKAIYDAAEKWKNECLLDNKSLIWDEESIWTNANLDRFRAIFVENPDESGDSFDSKFKKQLENESDSVYKLAIEIMFIYYMFPYKGSISFKTKMDKLDMIASWKGIELDHSLEVFNGLKTGLGATGTFYNTSKYFEISFLFLVVENLKGYPLEKRKTIINDYKLLKRVADDIRQKVGKRVQMLHIFLHLLLPDYFERIASWGHKRKIVKAYSEYVTESSVKDTDEKLLMIRDKLQRDYPDEQIDFYETPEIAKVWREEDESAGRKLTDLEPEPTYEGYIIPRVKFEDVKLLQVDLVFENIELLFNQVITAIQNGKHIILTGPPGTGKSKLASKICELYGVDSMMVTAASNWSTYETIGGYRPDKDGNLYFNDGIFLSCVKNKKTNQSENKWLIIDEINRANIDKAFGSLFSVLTGDEVTLPFESKSGESIIVKPQGEANKIEPNDYTYVIPNDWRIIATMNTVDKASLYEMSYAFMRRFAFIPVGLPKDITNDLVQQYLNVWNMETYPSVETLTSIWKLINNYRKIGPAIVADIAKHTQFNDDFTSAIILYVLPQFEGLPVYRINEFITQLEEQTDIIFNEGFLHDFVYDFFDAGGLE
;
A
#
# COMPACT_ATOMS: atom_id res chain seq x y z
N MET A 1 -1.41 -43.19 -21.26
CA MET A 1 -1.20 -43.01 -19.82
C MET A 1 0.22 -42.54 -19.65
N ALA A 2 0.40 -41.22 -19.62
CA ALA A 2 1.73 -40.64 -19.48
C ALA A 2 2.03 -40.50 -17.98
N LEU A 3 3.19 -41.03 -17.58
CA LEU A 3 3.76 -40.93 -16.24
C LEU A 3 4.20 -39.49 -16.00
N PHE A 4 3.30 -38.65 -15.52
CA PHE A 4 3.55 -37.21 -15.32
C PHE A 4 4.10 -36.94 -13.92
N TYR A 5 5.26 -36.29 -13.86
CA TYR A 5 5.97 -35.75 -12.68
C TYR A 5 6.86 -36.67 -11.84
N GLU A 6 7.05 -37.94 -12.19
CA GLU A 6 7.90 -38.82 -11.36
C GLU A 6 9.41 -38.76 -11.64
N ASN A 7 9.90 -38.18 -12.73
CA ASN A 7 11.32 -38.35 -13.08
C ASN A 7 12.02 -37.08 -13.58
N LYS A 8 12.34 -36.21 -12.63
CA LYS A 8 13.67 -35.60 -12.46
C LYS A 8 13.66 -34.83 -11.14
N VAL A 9 14.39 -35.36 -10.16
CA VAL A 9 14.41 -34.99 -8.74
C VAL A 9 13.24 -35.57 -7.93
N ASN A 10 13.56 -36.37 -6.91
CA ASN A 10 12.66 -37.03 -5.94
C ASN A 10 11.83 -36.04 -5.07
N ASP A 11 11.76 -34.78 -5.49
CA ASP A 11 11.39 -33.62 -4.70
C ASP A 11 9.89 -33.29 -4.80
N ARG A 12 9.21 -33.68 -5.88
CA ARG A 12 7.75 -33.43 -6.07
C ARG A 12 6.88 -34.62 -5.73
N LYS A 13 7.43 -35.83 -5.79
CA LYS A 13 6.72 -37.08 -5.50
C LYS A 13 6.03 -37.03 -4.13
N ALA A 14 6.76 -36.60 -3.10
CA ALA A 14 6.21 -36.46 -1.75
C ALA A 14 5.01 -35.48 -1.66
N ILE A 15 4.93 -34.48 -2.54
CA ILE A 15 3.78 -33.56 -2.59
C ILE A 15 2.57 -34.28 -3.15
N TYR A 16 2.73 -35.02 -4.25
CA TYR A 16 1.64 -35.75 -4.88
C TYR A 16 1.20 -36.96 -4.04
N ASP A 17 2.12 -37.66 -3.37
CA ASP A 17 1.79 -38.72 -2.41
C ASP A 17 0.91 -38.17 -1.27
N ALA A 18 1.28 -37.01 -0.71
CA ALA A 18 0.47 -36.33 0.30
C ALA A 18 -0.88 -35.85 -0.25
N ALA A 19 -0.94 -35.35 -1.49
CA ALA A 19 -2.18 -34.92 -2.13
C ALA A 19 -3.11 -36.10 -2.44
N GLU A 20 -2.55 -37.24 -2.85
CA GLU A 20 -3.27 -38.48 -3.10
C GLU A 20 -3.82 -39.09 -1.80
N LYS A 21 -3.01 -39.09 -0.73
CA LYS A 21 -3.47 -39.45 0.61
C LYS A 21 -4.62 -38.55 1.06
N TRP A 22 -4.48 -37.23 0.89
CA TRP A 22 -5.56 -36.29 1.20
C TRP A 22 -6.83 -36.58 0.37
N LYS A 23 -6.69 -36.81 -0.94
CA LYS A 23 -7.79 -37.14 -1.84
C LYS A 23 -8.53 -38.42 -1.41
N ASN A 24 -7.78 -39.49 -1.15
CA ASN A 24 -8.34 -40.83 -0.94
C ASN A 24 -8.79 -41.09 0.49
N GLU A 25 -8.10 -40.52 1.49
CA GLU A 25 -8.35 -40.80 2.90
C GLU A 25 -9.11 -39.69 3.62
N CYS A 26 -8.89 -38.42 3.24
CA CYS A 26 -9.52 -37.27 3.91
C CYS A 26 -10.79 -36.78 3.22
N LEU A 27 -10.78 -36.68 1.88
CA LEU A 27 -11.95 -36.19 1.11
C LEU A 27 -13.01 -37.28 0.89
N LEU A 28 -12.58 -38.51 0.58
CA LEU A 28 -13.48 -39.64 0.39
C LEU A 28 -13.90 -40.28 1.72
N ASP A 29 -12.97 -40.50 2.63
CA ASP A 29 -13.24 -41.02 3.97
C ASP A 29 -13.14 -39.88 5.01
N ASN A 30 -13.02 -40.16 6.30
CA ASN A 30 -12.90 -39.16 7.37
C ASN A 30 -11.53 -39.16 8.07
N LYS A 31 -10.55 -39.88 7.51
CA LYS A 31 -9.24 -40.07 8.13
C LYS A 31 -8.40 -38.79 8.13
N SER A 32 -7.30 -38.82 8.88
CA SER A 32 -6.30 -37.76 8.95
C SER A 32 -5.27 -37.84 7.82
N LEU A 33 -4.68 -36.70 7.47
CA LEU A 33 -3.50 -36.62 6.63
C LEU A 33 -2.20 -36.87 7.41
N ILE A 34 -2.13 -36.40 8.66
CA ILE A 34 -0.94 -36.43 9.52
C ILE A 34 -1.05 -37.51 10.61
N TRP A 35 -2.23 -37.73 11.20
CA TRP A 35 -2.43 -38.68 12.30
C TRP A 35 -3.20 -39.93 11.84
N ASP A 36 -2.49 -40.93 11.29
CA ASP A 36 -3.08 -42.09 10.58
C ASP A 36 -4.21 -42.84 11.31
N GLU A 37 -4.14 -42.91 12.63
CA GLU A 37 -5.13 -43.61 13.48
C GLU A 37 -6.36 -42.75 13.84
N GLU A 38 -6.41 -41.50 13.38
CA GLU A 38 -7.46 -40.54 13.73
C GLU A 38 -8.39 -40.19 12.57
N SER A 39 -9.63 -39.83 12.92
CA SER A 39 -10.61 -39.31 11.97
C SER A 39 -10.78 -37.79 12.14
N ILE A 40 -10.02 -37.01 11.37
CA ILE A 40 -9.97 -35.54 11.49
C ILE A 40 -10.92 -34.84 10.53
N TRP A 41 -11.03 -35.29 9.27
CA TRP A 41 -11.90 -34.66 8.25
C TRP A 41 -13.38 -35.06 8.38
N THR A 42 -13.89 -35.17 9.60
CA THR A 42 -15.30 -35.49 9.89
C THR A 42 -16.21 -34.29 9.69
N ASN A 43 -17.50 -34.52 9.39
CA ASN A 43 -18.49 -33.43 9.28
C ASN A 43 -18.58 -32.61 10.57
N ALA A 44 -18.46 -33.24 11.74
CA ALA A 44 -18.50 -32.53 13.03
C ALA A 44 -17.36 -31.52 13.18
N ASN A 45 -16.13 -31.89 12.80
CA ASN A 45 -15.00 -30.97 12.85
C ASN A 45 -15.11 -29.87 11.78
N LEU A 46 -15.62 -30.20 10.59
CA LEU A 46 -15.88 -29.23 9.53
C LEU A 46 -16.92 -28.19 9.97
N ASP A 47 -18.06 -28.62 10.51
CA ASP A 47 -19.12 -27.74 11.00
C ASP A 47 -18.60 -26.79 12.09
N ARG A 48 -17.78 -27.30 13.02
CA ARG A 48 -17.14 -26.45 14.04
C ARG A 48 -16.17 -25.45 13.43
N PHE A 49 -15.29 -25.89 12.53
CA PHE A 49 -14.34 -24.99 11.86
C PHE A 49 -15.04 -23.89 11.04
N ARG A 50 -16.14 -24.23 10.35
CA ARG A 50 -16.99 -23.24 9.65
C ARG A 50 -17.46 -22.15 10.60
N ALA A 51 -18.04 -22.54 11.73
CA ALA A 51 -18.63 -21.61 12.70
C ALA A 51 -17.61 -20.62 13.27
N ILE A 52 -16.38 -21.09 13.52
CA ILE A 52 -15.34 -20.25 14.15
C ILE A 52 -14.52 -19.42 13.15
N PHE A 53 -14.34 -19.91 11.93
CA PHE A 53 -13.43 -19.28 10.96
C PHE A 53 -14.18 -18.57 9.83
N VAL A 54 -15.17 -19.22 9.22
CA VAL A 54 -15.85 -18.71 8.02
C VAL A 54 -17.04 -17.83 8.37
N GLU A 55 -17.87 -18.25 9.32
CA GLU A 55 -19.09 -17.52 9.72
C GLU A 55 -18.81 -16.41 10.74
N ASN A 56 -17.66 -16.48 11.42
CA ASN A 56 -17.24 -15.48 12.40
C ASN A 56 -15.84 -14.93 12.05
N PRO A 57 -15.70 -14.17 10.94
CA PRO A 57 -14.43 -13.58 10.56
C PRO A 57 -13.94 -12.55 11.58
N ASP A 58 -12.67 -12.67 11.98
CA ASP A 58 -12.00 -11.61 12.75
C ASP A 58 -11.54 -10.48 11.80
N GLU A 59 -12.31 -9.38 11.77
CA GLU A 59 -12.04 -8.19 10.97
C GLU A 59 -11.05 -7.19 11.61
N SER A 60 -10.45 -7.53 12.76
CA SER A 60 -9.50 -6.64 13.45
C SER A 60 -8.25 -6.33 12.61
N GLY A 61 -7.45 -5.35 13.02
CA GLY A 61 -6.17 -5.06 12.38
C GLY A 61 -5.04 -6.07 12.66
N ASP A 62 -5.34 -7.15 13.39
CA ASP A 62 -4.34 -8.12 13.85
C ASP A 62 -3.79 -9.00 12.71
N SER A 63 -2.64 -9.63 12.96
CA SER A 63 -2.04 -10.59 12.01
C SER A 63 -2.96 -11.81 11.81
N PHE A 64 -2.87 -12.47 10.65
CA PHE A 64 -3.62 -13.71 10.39
C PHE A 64 -3.44 -14.74 11.50
N ASP A 65 -2.20 -14.95 11.97
CA ASP A 65 -1.90 -15.95 13.00
C ASP A 65 -2.53 -15.58 14.35
N SER A 66 -2.53 -14.28 14.70
CA SER A 66 -3.19 -13.78 15.91
C SER A 66 -4.70 -14.00 15.88
N LYS A 67 -5.32 -13.71 14.74
CA LYS A 67 -6.75 -13.93 14.51
C LYS A 67 -7.11 -15.41 14.54
N PHE A 68 -6.33 -16.22 13.84
CA PHE A 68 -6.53 -17.66 13.76
C PHE A 68 -6.40 -18.33 15.12
N LYS A 69 -5.45 -17.89 15.96
CA LYS A 69 -5.32 -18.33 17.35
C LYS A 69 -6.55 -18.01 18.18
N LYS A 70 -7.06 -16.78 18.10
CA LYS A 70 -8.28 -16.35 18.81
C LYS A 70 -9.50 -17.16 18.37
N GLN A 71 -9.65 -17.38 17.07
CA GLN A 71 -10.77 -18.14 16.52
C GLN A 71 -10.75 -19.62 16.92
N LEU A 72 -9.56 -20.21 17.07
CA LEU A 72 -9.40 -21.59 17.56
C LEU A 72 -9.45 -21.70 19.09
N GLU A 73 -9.48 -20.59 19.83
CA GLU A 73 -9.44 -20.63 21.29
C GLU A 73 -10.62 -21.44 21.85
N ASN A 74 -10.33 -22.32 22.82
CA ASN A 74 -11.30 -23.23 23.46
C ASN A 74 -11.89 -24.35 22.59
N GLU A 75 -11.49 -24.50 21.32
CA GLU A 75 -11.94 -25.64 20.51
C GLU A 75 -11.23 -26.96 20.88
N SER A 76 -11.78 -28.09 20.43
CA SER A 76 -11.27 -29.44 20.69
C SER A 76 -9.96 -29.73 19.95
N ASP A 77 -9.19 -30.69 20.45
CA ASP A 77 -7.96 -31.16 19.80
C ASP A 77 -8.20 -31.57 18.34
N SER A 78 -9.34 -32.20 18.06
CA SER A 78 -9.72 -32.63 16.71
C SER A 78 -9.92 -31.45 15.73
N VAL A 79 -10.43 -30.30 16.21
CA VAL A 79 -10.60 -29.08 15.40
C VAL A 79 -9.25 -28.38 15.19
N TYR A 80 -8.37 -28.37 16.20
CA TYR A 80 -6.98 -27.88 16.03
C TYR A 80 -6.21 -28.71 15.00
N LYS A 81 -6.33 -30.05 15.07
CA LYS A 81 -5.72 -30.96 14.09
C LYS A 81 -6.24 -30.71 12.67
N LEU A 82 -7.55 -30.49 12.51
CA LEU A 82 -8.13 -30.11 11.21
C LEU A 82 -7.55 -28.77 10.71
N ALA A 83 -7.44 -27.77 11.58
CA ALA A 83 -6.87 -26.47 11.25
C ALA A 83 -5.40 -26.59 10.77
N ILE A 84 -4.61 -27.44 11.44
CA ILE A 84 -3.22 -27.74 11.06
C ILE A 84 -3.17 -28.42 9.68
N GLU A 85 -4.04 -29.39 9.39
CA GLU A 85 -4.07 -30.08 8.09
C GLU A 85 -4.52 -29.17 6.94
N ILE A 86 -5.47 -28.26 7.19
CA ILE A 86 -5.85 -27.23 6.22
C ILE A 86 -4.65 -26.32 5.90
N MET A 87 -3.91 -25.89 6.92
CA MET A 87 -2.69 -25.09 6.75
C MET A 87 -1.57 -25.87 6.07
N PHE A 88 -1.45 -27.17 6.35
CA PHE A 88 -0.52 -28.06 5.67
C PHE A 88 -0.79 -28.06 4.16
N ILE A 89 -2.05 -28.28 3.74
CA ILE A 89 -2.44 -28.28 2.33
C ILE A 89 -2.17 -26.93 1.67
N TYR A 90 -2.45 -25.83 2.37
CA TYR A 90 -2.10 -24.48 1.91
C TYR A 90 -0.59 -24.34 1.66
N TYR A 91 0.26 -24.88 2.53
CA TYR A 91 1.73 -24.79 2.39
C TYR A 91 2.36 -25.80 1.42
N MET A 92 1.62 -26.78 0.90
CA MET A 92 2.13 -27.75 -0.09
C MET A 92 2.52 -27.08 -1.41
N PHE A 93 1.79 -26.04 -1.84
CA PHE A 93 2.00 -25.45 -3.16
C PHE A 93 3.15 -24.41 -3.23
N PRO A 94 3.29 -23.44 -2.29
CA PRO A 94 4.36 -22.44 -2.35
C PRO A 94 5.74 -23.08 -2.45
N TYR A 95 6.48 -22.77 -3.52
CA TYR A 95 7.84 -23.27 -3.68
C TYR A 95 8.83 -22.65 -2.68
N LYS A 96 9.98 -23.30 -2.48
CA LYS A 96 11.00 -22.93 -1.48
C LYS A 96 11.52 -21.48 -1.57
N GLY A 97 11.47 -20.85 -2.75
CA GLY A 97 11.84 -19.44 -2.93
C GLY A 97 10.75 -18.44 -2.50
N SER A 98 9.51 -18.90 -2.33
CA SER A 98 8.40 -18.11 -1.78
C SER A 98 8.29 -18.30 -0.25
N ILE A 99 8.25 -19.55 0.21
CA ILE A 99 8.21 -19.89 1.63
C ILE A 99 9.15 -21.07 1.88
N SER A 100 10.12 -20.90 2.76
CA SER A 100 11.09 -21.96 3.08
C SER A 100 10.44 -23.12 3.84
N PHE A 101 10.99 -24.33 3.70
CA PHE A 101 10.53 -25.51 4.46
C PHE A 101 10.49 -25.24 5.98
N LYS A 102 11.56 -24.62 6.50
CA LYS A 102 11.65 -24.23 7.92
C LYS A 102 10.48 -23.33 8.32
N THR A 103 10.20 -22.30 7.53
CA THR A 103 9.08 -21.38 7.81
C THR A 103 7.73 -22.08 7.78
N LYS A 104 7.51 -23.04 6.87
CA LYS A 104 6.28 -23.83 6.83
C LYS A 104 6.13 -24.67 8.11
N MET A 105 7.18 -25.37 8.51
CA MET A 105 7.20 -26.17 9.75
C MET A 105 7.00 -25.30 10.99
N ASP A 106 7.76 -24.21 11.12
CA ASP A 106 7.63 -23.25 12.23
C ASP A 106 6.19 -22.74 12.39
N LYS A 107 5.46 -22.55 11.27
CA LYS A 107 4.04 -22.15 11.30
C LYS A 107 3.11 -23.27 11.75
N LEU A 108 3.33 -24.50 11.31
CA LEU A 108 2.53 -25.65 11.76
C LEU A 108 2.78 -25.94 13.25
N ASP A 109 4.04 -25.93 13.68
CA ASP A 109 4.43 -26.09 15.09
C ASP A 109 3.87 -24.97 15.97
N MET A 110 3.88 -23.73 15.48
CA MET A 110 3.26 -22.61 16.17
C MET A 110 1.76 -22.86 16.41
N ILE A 111 1.01 -23.31 15.40
CA ILE A 111 -0.43 -23.60 15.55
C ILE A 111 -0.63 -24.79 16.52
N ALA A 112 0.16 -25.85 16.39
CA ALA A 112 0.10 -27.02 17.27
C ALA A 112 0.40 -26.67 18.74
N SER A 113 1.36 -25.77 18.97
CA SER A 113 1.75 -25.31 20.32
C SER A 113 0.64 -24.60 21.07
N TRP A 114 -0.36 -24.01 20.38
CA TRP A 114 -1.47 -23.31 21.03
C TRP A 114 -2.37 -24.26 21.84
N LYS A 115 -2.37 -25.55 21.51
CA LYS A 115 -3.11 -26.61 22.21
C LYS A 115 -2.19 -27.67 22.84
N GLY A 116 -0.87 -27.52 22.72
CA GLY A 116 0.09 -28.51 23.20
C GLY A 116 0.11 -29.80 22.38
N ILE A 117 -0.22 -29.72 21.09
CA ILE A 117 -0.14 -30.86 20.16
C ILE A 117 1.31 -30.99 19.68
N GLU A 118 1.88 -32.19 19.74
CA GLU A 118 3.20 -32.48 19.18
C GLU A 118 3.07 -32.99 17.75
N LEU A 119 3.86 -32.43 16.83
CA LEU A 119 3.98 -32.89 15.45
C LEU A 119 5.21 -33.80 15.32
N ASP A 120 5.01 -35.04 14.88
CA ASP A 120 6.11 -35.94 14.57
C ASP A 120 6.71 -35.58 13.20
N HIS A 121 7.78 -34.78 13.22
CA HIS A 121 8.46 -34.32 12.01
C HIS A 121 9.16 -35.45 11.23
N SER A 122 9.26 -36.66 11.81
CA SER A 122 9.82 -37.83 11.12
C SER A 122 8.87 -38.45 10.10
N LEU A 123 7.57 -38.11 10.16
CA LEU A 123 6.57 -38.60 9.23
C LEU A 123 6.85 -38.15 7.79
N GLU A 124 6.76 -39.09 6.86
CA GLU A 124 7.09 -38.86 5.44
C GLU A 124 6.21 -37.80 4.79
N VAL A 125 4.99 -37.59 5.30
CA VAL A 125 4.05 -36.58 4.79
C VAL A 125 4.67 -35.17 4.78
N PHE A 126 5.51 -34.83 5.75
CA PHE A 126 6.17 -33.51 5.82
C PHE A 126 7.22 -33.30 4.72
N ASN A 127 7.70 -34.36 4.06
CA ASN A 127 8.54 -34.21 2.87
C ASN A 127 7.82 -33.43 1.76
N GLY A 128 6.48 -33.50 1.70
CA GLY A 128 5.64 -32.74 0.78
C GLY A 128 5.70 -31.21 0.97
N LEU A 129 6.33 -30.69 2.02
CA LEU A 129 6.48 -29.25 2.23
C LEU A 129 7.85 -28.70 1.79
N LYS A 130 8.83 -29.56 1.50
CA LYS A 130 10.24 -29.16 1.30
C LYS A 130 10.48 -28.28 0.08
N THR A 131 9.84 -28.60 -1.03
CA THR A 131 10.20 -28.10 -2.38
C THR A 131 9.12 -27.18 -2.94
N GLY A 132 7.86 -27.57 -2.79
CA GLY A 132 6.66 -26.92 -3.33
C GLY A 132 6.53 -27.02 -4.84
N LEU A 133 5.37 -26.58 -5.36
CA LEU A 133 4.98 -26.76 -6.76
C LEU A 133 5.08 -25.49 -7.61
N GLY A 134 4.95 -24.30 -7.03
CA GLY A 134 4.98 -23.08 -7.84
C GLY A 134 4.96 -21.78 -7.04
N ALA A 135 5.19 -20.68 -7.75
CA ALA A 135 5.05 -19.34 -7.19
C ALA A 135 3.56 -18.98 -7.05
N THR A 136 3.19 -18.45 -5.89
CA THR A 136 1.81 -18.11 -5.52
C THR A 136 1.52 -16.60 -5.58
N GLY A 137 2.52 -15.79 -5.93
CA GLY A 137 2.41 -14.33 -5.86
C GLY A 137 2.14 -13.80 -4.46
N THR A 138 2.08 -12.47 -4.31
CA THR A 138 1.89 -11.80 -3.01
C THR A 138 0.46 -11.92 -2.50
N PHE A 139 -0.55 -11.92 -3.40
CA PHE A 139 -1.97 -12.03 -3.05
C PHE A 139 -2.31 -13.30 -2.25
N TYR A 140 -1.72 -14.45 -2.63
CA TYR A 140 -1.95 -15.71 -1.93
C TYR A 140 -1.53 -15.66 -0.45
N ASN A 141 -0.47 -14.91 -0.15
CA ASN A 141 0.07 -14.76 1.20
C ASN A 141 -0.61 -13.65 2.00
N THR A 142 -1.09 -12.59 1.34
CA THR A 142 -1.75 -11.44 2.00
C THR A 142 -3.26 -11.63 2.17
N SER A 143 -3.89 -12.48 1.36
CA SER A 143 -5.32 -12.81 1.41
C SER A 143 -5.60 -14.21 1.97
N LYS A 144 -4.74 -14.72 2.85
CA LYS A 144 -4.83 -16.06 3.47
C LYS A 144 -6.23 -16.46 3.92
N TYR A 145 -6.95 -15.54 4.54
CA TYR A 145 -8.34 -15.76 4.95
C TYR A 145 -9.21 -16.27 3.79
N PHE A 146 -9.17 -15.61 2.63
CA PHE A 146 -9.99 -15.98 1.47
C PHE A 146 -9.50 -17.29 0.82
N GLU A 147 -8.19 -17.51 0.76
CA GLU A 147 -7.61 -18.73 0.19
C GLU A 147 -7.97 -19.97 1.05
N ILE A 148 -7.89 -19.84 2.38
CA ILE A 148 -8.23 -20.90 3.33
C ILE A 148 -9.75 -21.11 3.39
N SER A 149 -10.54 -20.05 3.42
CA SER A 149 -12.00 -20.14 3.36
C SER A 149 -12.46 -20.84 2.09
N PHE A 150 -11.84 -20.55 0.94
CA PHE A 150 -12.12 -21.28 -0.29
C PHE A 150 -11.79 -22.78 -0.17
N LEU A 151 -10.58 -23.12 0.29
CA LEU A 151 -10.14 -24.51 0.45
C LEU A 151 -11.08 -25.27 1.39
N PHE A 152 -11.43 -24.67 2.51
CA PHE A 152 -12.36 -25.26 3.46
C PHE A 152 -13.75 -25.48 2.84
N LEU A 153 -14.34 -24.42 2.25
CA LEU A 153 -15.70 -24.47 1.70
C LEU A 153 -15.84 -25.47 0.55
N VAL A 154 -14.80 -25.66 -0.28
CA VAL A 154 -14.86 -26.65 -1.36
C VAL A 154 -14.82 -28.07 -0.80
N VAL A 155 -14.00 -28.33 0.22
CA VAL A 155 -13.94 -29.64 0.88
C VAL A 155 -15.26 -29.95 1.58
N GLU A 156 -15.77 -29.02 2.37
CA GLU A 156 -17.04 -29.17 3.06
C GLU A 156 -18.20 -29.40 2.09
N ASN A 157 -18.25 -28.66 0.98
CA ASN A 157 -19.24 -28.88 -0.06
C ASN A 157 -19.14 -30.29 -0.66
N LEU A 158 -17.93 -30.77 -0.94
CA LEU A 158 -17.71 -32.13 -1.42
C LEU A 158 -18.20 -33.15 -0.39
N LYS A 159 -17.85 -33.00 0.89
CA LYS A 159 -18.23 -33.89 1.99
C LYS A 159 -19.75 -33.94 2.23
N GLY A 160 -20.47 -32.90 1.84
CA GLY A 160 -21.93 -32.88 1.80
C GLY A 160 -22.56 -33.84 0.77
N TYR A 161 -21.81 -34.30 -0.24
CA TYR A 161 -22.31 -35.29 -1.20
C TYR A 161 -22.14 -36.74 -0.71
N PRO A 162 -23.03 -37.66 -1.11
CA PRO A 162 -22.84 -39.10 -0.90
C PRO A 162 -21.49 -39.58 -1.45
N LEU A 163 -20.90 -40.62 -0.83
CA LEU A 163 -19.56 -41.12 -1.16
C LEU A 163 -19.38 -41.41 -2.65
N GLU A 164 -20.34 -42.09 -3.27
CA GLU A 164 -20.26 -42.42 -4.70
C GLU A 164 -20.26 -41.18 -5.59
N LYS A 165 -21.06 -40.16 -5.24
CA LYS A 165 -21.06 -38.88 -5.96
C LYS A 165 -19.76 -38.10 -5.74
N ARG A 166 -19.18 -38.15 -4.54
CA ARG A 166 -17.84 -37.59 -4.27
C ARG A 166 -16.79 -38.24 -5.15
N LYS A 167 -16.75 -39.58 -5.20
CA LYS A 167 -15.84 -40.35 -6.06
C LYS A 167 -15.98 -39.96 -7.53
N THR A 168 -17.21 -39.76 -8.02
CA THR A 168 -17.44 -39.26 -9.38
C THR A 168 -16.85 -37.87 -9.56
N ILE A 169 -17.15 -36.92 -8.66
CA ILE A 169 -16.72 -35.52 -8.80
C ILE A 169 -15.19 -35.42 -8.79
N ILE A 170 -14.50 -36.03 -7.82
CA ILE A 170 -13.05 -35.86 -7.67
C ILE A 170 -12.21 -36.55 -8.75
N ASN A 171 -12.82 -37.40 -9.57
CA ASN A 171 -12.17 -38.09 -10.68
C ASN A 171 -12.62 -37.57 -12.05
N ASP A 172 -13.57 -36.64 -12.10
CA ASP A 172 -14.02 -35.97 -13.31
C ASP A 172 -13.58 -34.50 -13.26
N TYR A 173 -12.62 -34.13 -14.11
CA TYR A 173 -12.04 -32.78 -14.11
C TYR A 173 -13.08 -31.69 -14.40
N LYS A 174 -14.10 -31.96 -15.22
CA LYS A 174 -15.15 -30.98 -15.55
C LYS A 174 -16.10 -30.76 -14.38
N LEU A 175 -16.50 -31.85 -13.73
CA LEU A 175 -17.37 -31.78 -12.55
C LEU A 175 -16.62 -31.15 -11.37
N LEU A 176 -15.37 -31.56 -11.11
CA LEU A 176 -14.55 -31.00 -10.05
C LEU A 176 -14.37 -29.49 -10.21
N LYS A 177 -13.99 -29.05 -11.42
CA LYS A 177 -13.82 -27.63 -11.72
C LYS A 177 -15.11 -26.85 -11.53
N ARG A 178 -16.24 -27.34 -12.03
CA ARG A 178 -17.54 -26.67 -11.86
C ARG A 178 -17.88 -26.49 -10.38
N VAL A 179 -17.76 -27.56 -9.58
CA VAL A 179 -18.03 -27.51 -8.13
C VAL A 179 -17.11 -26.50 -7.45
N ALA A 180 -15.81 -26.52 -7.77
CA ALA A 180 -14.84 -25.60 -7.20
C ALA A 180 -15.11 -24.14 -7.63
N ASP A 181 -15.47 -23.88 -8.89
CA ASP A 181 -15.81 -22.55 -9.40
C ASP A 181 -17.10 -21.98 -8.76
N ASP A 182 -18.11 -22.83 -8.52
CA ASP A 182 -19.35 -22.44 -7.83
C ASP A 182 -19.05 -21.98 -6.39
N ILE A 183 -18.15 -22.67 -5.69
CA ILE A 183 -17.70 -22.26 -4.35
C ILE A 183 -16.86 -20.99 -4.41
N ARG A 184 -15.94 -20.88 -5.38
CA ARG A 184 -15.13 -19.67 -5.60
C ARG A 184 -16.00 -18.43 -5.79
N GLN A 185 -17.12 -18.55 -6.51
CA GLN A 185 -18.09 -17.46 -6.69
C GLN A 185 -18.71 -17.00 -5.35
N LYS A 186 -19.00 -17.94 -4.44
CA LYS A 186 -19.56 -17.63 -3.12
C LYS A 186 -18.59 -16.94 -2.18
N VAL A 187 -17.28 -17.18 -2.33
CA VAL A 187 -16.22 -16.49 -1.56
C VAL A 187 -16.11 -15.00 -1.94
N GLY A 188 -16.66 -14.58 -3.09
CA GLY A 188 -16.73 -13.17 -3.48
C GLY A 188 -15.40 -12.53 -3.90
N LYS A 189 -14.33 -13.31 -4.05
CA LYS A 189 -13.00 -12.85 -4.52
C LYS A 189 -12.36 -13.85 -5.48
N ARG A 190 -11.43 -13.37 -6.32
CA ARG A 190 -10.55 -14.24 -7.12
C ARG A 190 -9.49 -14.84 -6.20
N VAL A 191 -9.61 -16.13 -5.90
CA VAL A 191 -8.67 -16.91 -5.09
C VAL A 191 -7.79 -17.76 -5.99
N GLN A 192 -6.48 -17.82 -5.70
CA GLN A 192 -5.55 -18.67 -6.47
C GLN A 192 -5.64 -20.13 -6.03
N MET A 193 -6.09 -20.38 -4.80
CA MET A 193 -6.26 -21.71 -4.23
C MET A 193 -7.21 -22.58 -5.05
N LEU A 194 -8.09 -22.00 -5.88
CA LEU A 194 -8.86 -22.75 -6.88
C LEU A 194 -7.95 -23.57 -7.81
N HIS A 195 -6.99 -22.91 -8.45
CA HIS A 195 -6.13 -23.58 -9.42
C HIS A 195 -5.18 -24.57 -8.75
N ILE A 196 -4.74 -24.25 -7.54
CA ILE A 196 -3.91 -25.13 -6.71
C ILE A 196 -4.69 -26.38 -6.31
N PHE A 197 -5.91 -26.22 -5.80
CA PHE A 197 -6.82 -27.31 -5.43
C PHE A 197 -7.06 -28.27 -6.60
N LEU A 198 -7.36 -27.73 -7.78
CA LEU A 198 -7.58 -28.51 -8.99
C LEU A 198 -6.33 -29.29 -9.41
N HIS A 199 -5.16 -28.63 -9.39
CA HIS A 199 -3.89 -29.28 -9.72
C HIS A 199 -3.49 -30.36 -8.71
N LEU A 200 -3.67 -30.14 -7.41
CA LEU A 200 -3.33 -31.13 -6.37
C LEU A 200 -4.16 -32.42 -6.52
N LEU A 201 -5.44 -32.32 -6.91
CA LEU A 201 -6.32 -33.49 -7.03
C LEU A 201 -6.26 -34.20 -8.38
N LEU A 202 -5.98 -33.44 -9.45
CA LEU A 202 -5.98 -33.90 -10.83
C LEU A 202 -4.84 -33.22 -11.63
N PRO A 203 -3.55 -33.49 -11.29
CA PRO A 203 -2.40 -32.88 -11.94
C PRO A 203 -2.28 -33.25 -13.43
N ASP A 204 -2.88 -34.37 -13.82
CA ASP A 204 -2.98 -34.80 -15.21
C ASP A 204 -3.95 -33.96 -16.05
N TYR A 205 -4.77 -33.11 -15.45
CA TYR A 205 -5.74 -32.28 -16.19
C TYR A 205 -5.53 -30.79 -15.98
N PHE A 206 -4.98 -30.40 -14.83
CA PHE A 206 -4.75 -29.02 -14.48
C PHE A 206 -3.27 -28.77 -14.29
N GLU A 207 -2.77 -27.71 -14.92
CA GLU A 207 -1.37 -27.31 -14.81
C GLU A 207 -1.06 -26.71 -13.44
N ARG A 208 0.21 -26.83 -12.99
CA ARG A 208 0.73 -26.23 -11.74
C ARG A 208 0.87 -24.70 -11.80
N ILE A 209 -0.11 -24.04 -12.38
CA ILE A 209 -0.18 -22.59 -12.59
C ILE A 209 -1.24 -22.02 -11.65
N ALA A 210 -0.83 -21.34 -10.59
CA ALA A 210 -1.75 -20.66 -9.67
C ALA A 210 -2.28 -19.31 -10.21
N SER A 211 -1.59 -18.71 -11.18
CA SER A 211 -1.94 -17.40 -11.74
C SER A 211 -2.92 -17.50 -12.90
N TRP A 212 -4.10 -16.89 -12.76
CA TRP A 212 -5.06 -16.66 -13.85
C TRP A 212 -4.44 -15.92 -15.05
N GLY A 213 -3.49 -15.02 -14.78
CA GLY A 213 -2.80 -14.25 -15.82
C GLY A 213 -1.92 -15.15 -16.67
N HIS A 214 -1.08 -15.97 -16.04
CA HIS A 214 -0.18 -16.87 -16.76
C HIS A 214 -0.93 -17.91 -17.56
N LYS A 215 -2.03 -18.48 -17.02
CA LYS A 215 -2.89 -19.39 -17.80
C LYS A 215 -3.39 -18.75 -19.10
N ARG A 216 -3.82 -17.48 -19.04
CA ARG A 216 -4.28 -16.74 -20.23
C ARG A 216 -3.15 -16.44 -21.22
N LYS A 217 -1.97 -16.04 -20.73
CA LYS A 217 -0.79 -15.80 -21.58
C LYS A 217 -0.38 -17.06 -22.35
N ILE A 218 -0.26 -18.19 -21.66
CA ILE A 218 0.08 -19.47 -22.29
C ILE A 218 -0.95 -19.87 -23.34
N VAL A 219 -2.25 -19.76 -23.03
CA VAL A 219 -3.32 -20.08 -23.99
C VAL A 219 -3.27 -19.19 -25.22
N LYS A 220 -2.88 -17.93 -25.06
CA LYS A 220 -2.75 -16.97 -26.16
C LYS A 220 -1.56 -17.34 -27.06
N ALA A 221 -0.39 -17.54 -26.47
CA ALA A 221 0.85 -17.88 -27.17
C ALA A 221 0.75 -19.18 -27.98
N TYR A 222 -0.01 -20.16 -27.49
CA TYR A 222 -0.24 -21.43 -28.17
C TYR A 222 -1.67 -21.55 -28.72
N SER A 223 -2.29 -20.43 -29.09
CA SER A 223 -3.67 -20.42 -29.61
C SER A 223 -3.85 -21.30 -30.85
N GLU A 224 -2.81 -21.47 -31.66
CA GLU A 224 -2.79 -22.38 -32.82
C GLU A 224 -2.91 -23.86 -32.44
N TYR A 225 -2.57 -24.24 -31.21
CA TYR A 225 -2.64 -25.63 -30.74
C TYR A 225 -4.05 -25.96 -30.23
N VAL A 226 -4.93 -24.96 -30.09
CA VAL A 226 -6.33 -25.13 -29.72
C VAL A 226 -7.15 -25.44 -30.97
N THR A 227 -7.40 -26.72 -31.22
CA THR A 227 -8.07 -27.20 -32.45
C THR A 227 -9.58 -26.96 -32.48
N GLU A 228 -10.21 -26.64 -31.34
CA GLU A 228 -11.65 -26.42 -31.22
C GLU A 228 -11.97 -25.01 -30.70
N SER A 229 -12.40 -24.11 -31.59
CA SER A 229 -12.77 -22.73 -31.25
C SER A 229 -14.02 -22.62 -30.35
N SER A 230 -14.80 -23.70 -30.22
CA SER A 230 -15.97 -23.81 -29.33
C SER A 230 -15.60 -23.96 -27.86
N VAL A 231 -14.38 -24.39 -27.53
CA VAL A 231 -13.92 -24.57 -26.15
C VAL A 231 -13.66 -23.20 -25.54
N LYS A 232 -14.44 -22.85 -24.51
CA LYS A 232 -14.31 -21.57 -23.79
C LYS A 232 -13.43 -21.67 -22.55
N ASP A 233 -13.31 -22.86 -21.98
CA ASP A 233 -12.60 -23.08 -20.73
C ASP A 233 -11.07 -22.96 -20.88
N THR A 234 -10.42 -22.22 -19.98
CA THR A 234 -8.97 -21.96 -20.07
C THR A 234 -8.14 -23.20 -19.74
N ASP A 235 -8.57 -24.04 -18.80
CA ASP A 235 -7.82 -25.24 -18.42
C ASP A 235 -7.98 -26.34 -19.49
N GLU A 236 -9.14 -26.45 -20.13
CA GLU A 236 -9.31 -27.34 -21.29
C GLU A 236 -8.40 -26.92 -22.45
N LYS A 237 -8.23 -25.62 -22.70
CA LYS A 237 -7.28 -25.12 -23.70
C LYS A 237 -5.84 -25.46 -23.32
N LEU A 238 -5.45 -25.27 -22.06
CA LEU A 238 -4.11 -25.63 -21.59
C LEU A 238 -3.83 -27.12 -21.75
N LEU A 239 -4.81 -27.98 -21.46
CA LEU A 239 -4.69 -29.43 -21.67
C LEU A 239 -4.46 -29.76 -23.15
N MET A 240 -5.22 -29.15 -24.07
CA MET A 240 -5.02 -29.33 -25.51
C MET A 240 -3.64 -28.87 -25.97
N ILE A 241 -3.20 -27.71 -25.47
CA ILE A 241 -1.88 -27.13 -25.77
C ILE A 241 -0.79 -28.08 -25.28
N ARG A 242 -0.89 -28.58 -24.05
CA ARG A 242 0.07 -29.53 -23.49
C ARG A 242 0.10 -30.83 -24.28
N ASP A 243 -1.05 -31.39 -24.64
CA ASP A 243 -1.12 -32.63 -25.44
C ASP A 243 -0.50 -32.47 -26.84
N LYS A 244 -0.54 -31.26 -27.40
CA LYS A 244 0.11 -30.93 -28.66
C LYS A 244 1.62 -30.77 -28.46
N LEU A 245 2.05 -29.96 -27.50
CA LEU A 245 3.47 -29.80 -27.15
C LEU A 245 4.14 -31.14 -26.82
N GLN A 246 3.45 -32.04 -26.10
CA GLN A 246 4.00 -33.35 -25.76
C GLN A 246 4.20 -34.26 -26.99
N ARG A 247 3.43 -34.07 -28.08
CA ARG A 247 3.65 -34.76 -29.35
C ARG A 247 4.82 -34.16 -30.13
N ASP A 248 4.98 -32.84 -30.06
CA ASP A 248 6.05 -32.12 -30.74
C ASP A 248 7.40 -32.33 -30.05
N TYR A 249 7.39 -32.57 -28.73
CA TYR A 249 8.56 -32.87 -27.91
C TYR A 249 8.39 -34.22 -27.18
N PRO A 250 8.46 -35.38 -27.87
CA PRO A 250 8.13 -36.69 -27.29
C PRO A 250 9.14 -37.18 -26.24
N ASP A 251 10.39 -36.68 -26.28
CA ASP A 251 11.47 -37.09 -25.38
C ASP A 251 11.61 -36.16 -24.15
N GLU A 252 10.81 -35.10 -24.07
CA GLU A 252 10.81 -34.14 -22.97
C GLU A 252 9.51 -34.19 -22.17
N GLN A 253 9.63 -34.04 -20.84
CA GLN A 253 8.45 -33.86 -20.00
C GLN A 253 8.07 -32.37 -20.02
N ILE A 254 6.90 -32.07 -20.58
CA ILE A 254 6.45 -30.69 -20.76
C ILE A 254 6.08 -30.03 -19.44
N ASP A 255 6.68 -28.86 -19.21
CA ASP A 255 6.39 -27.97 -18.11
C ASP A 255 6.48 -26.51 -18.57
N PHE A 256 5.38 -25.76 -18.44
CA PHE A 256 5.29 -24.39 -18.95
C PHE A 256 6.29 -23.40 -18.31
N TYR A 257 6.83 -23.68 -17.12
CA TYR A 257 7.86 -22.82 -16.51
C TYR A 257 9.28 -23.33 -16.67
N GLU A 258 9.46 -24.66 -16.67
CA GLU A 258 10.77 -25.31 -16.59
C GLU A 258 11.31 -25.81 -17.93
N THR A 259 10.45 -25.98 -18.93
CA THR A 259 10.89 -26.36 -20.28
C THR A 259 11.30 -25.09 -21.02
N PRO A 260 12.61 -24.84 -21.27
CA PRO A 260 13.08 -23.53 -21.72
C PRO A 260 12.44 -23.08 -23.04
N GLU A 261 12.35 -23.97 -24.03
CA GLU A 261 11.76 -23.66 -25.34
C GLU A 261 10.27 -23.32 -25.26
N ILE A 262 9.56 -23.92 -24.30
CA ILE A 262 8.13 -23.68 -24.09
C ILE A 262 7.93 -22.40 -23.29
N ALA A 263 8.66 -22.28 -22.19
CA ALA A 263 8.69 -21.07 -21.37
C ALA A 263 9.01 -19.84 -22.21
N LYS A 264 9.96 -19.97 -23.14
CA LYS A 264 10.38 -18.92 -24.07
C LYS A 264 9.22 -18.45 -24.92
N VAL A 265 8.48 -19.31 -25.63
CA VAL A 265 7.40 -18.86 -26.55
C VAL A 265 6.31 -18.03 -25.86
N TRP A 266 5.78 -18.46 -24.71
CA TRP A 266 4.72 -17.69 -24.05
C TRP A 266 5.25 -16.54 -23.19
N ARG A 267 6.56 -16.49 -22.93
CA ARG A 267 7.27 -15.31 -22.40
C ARG A 267 7.74 -14.36 -23.51
N GLU A 268 7.92 -14.82 -24.75
CA GLU A 268 8.30 -14.06 -25.96
C GLU A 268 7.09 -13.50 -26.71
N GLU A 269 5.86 -13.92 -26.38
CA GLU A 269 4.68 -13.09 -26.69
C GLU A 269 4.71 -11.73 -25.95
N ASP A 270 5.59 -11.55 -24.94
CA ASP A 270 5.95 -10.21 -24.43
C ASP A 270 6.95 -9.48 -25.37
N GLU A 271 7.69 -10.18 -26.25
CA GLU A 271 8.65 -9.60 -27.20
C GLU A 271 8.10 -9.39 -28.64
N SER A 272 7.19 -10.25 -29.12
CA SER A 272 6.68 -10.23 -30.51
C SER A 272 5.56 -9.22 -30.80
N ALA A 273 5.13 -8.44 -29.80
CA ALA A 273 4.39 -7.18 -30.00
C ALA A 273 5.32 -5.95 -30.15
N GLY A 274 6.65 -6.16 -30.13
CA GLY A 274 7.68 -5.20 -30.52
C GLY A 274 8.17 -5.45 -31.96
N ARG A 275 8.30 -4.40 -32.75
CA ARG A 275 8.59 -4.46 -34.20
C ARG A 275 9.86 -5.23 -34.57
N LYS A 276 9.76 -5.92 -35.72
CA LYS A 276 10.83 -6.47 -36.57
C LYS A 276 12.15 -5.69 -36.49
N LEU A 277 13.20 -6.38 -36.05
CA LEU A 277 14.58 -6.07 -36.38
C LEU A 277 14.82 -6.38 -37.87
N THR A 278 15.25 -5.39 -38.64
CA THR A 278 16.06 -5.62 -39.83
C THR A 278 17.38 -4.90 -39.65
N ASP A 279 18.43 -5.67 -39.90
CA ASP A 279 19.82 -5.33 -40.13
C ASP A 279 20.67 -4.91 -38.92
N LEU A 280 21.70 -5.74 -38.73
CA LEU A 280 22.78 -5.64 -37.77
C LEU A 280 23.50 -4.28 -37.88
N GLU A 281 23.26 -3.43 -36.90
CA GLU A 281 24.22 -2.41 -36.46
C GLU A 281 24.50 -2.64 -34.96
N PRO A 282 25.74 -2.40 -34.50
CA PRO A 282 26.21 -2.88 -33.19
C PRO A 282 25.33 -2.33 -32.06
N GLU A 283 25.02 -3.20 -31.09
CA GLU A 283 24.20 -2.86 -29.92
C GLU A 283 24.66 -1.53 -29.29
N PRO A 284 23.77 -0.55 -29.08
CA PRO A 284 24.04 0.47 -28.09
C PRO A 284 23.97 -0.24 -26.73
N THR A 285 25.10 -0.30 -26.05
CA THR A 285 25.18 -0.67 -24.65
C THR A 285 24.19 0.20 -23.85
N TYR A 286 23.02 -0.32 -23.52
CA TYR A 286 22.13 0.33 -22.57
C TYR A 286 22.69 0.09 -21.17
N GLU A 287 23.53 1.01 -20.70
CA GLU A 287 23.79 1.12 -19.27
C GLU A 287 22.46 1.42 -18.59
N GLY A 288 21.93 0.46 -17.80
CA GLY A 288 20.70 0.66 -17.05
C GLY A 288 20.69 1.99 -16.29
N TYR A 289 19.54 2.67 -16.28
CA TYR A 289 19.44 4.02 -15.74
C TYR A 289 19.65 4.01 -14.24
N ILE A 290 20.55 4.89 -13.77
CA ILE A 290 20.85 5.05 -12.35
C ILE A 290 19.65 5.71 -11.68
N ILE A 291 19.18 5.09 -10.59
CA ILE A 291 18.13 5.68 -9.75
C ILE A 291 18.70 6.94 -9.09
N PRO A 292 18.09 8.13 -9.25
CA PRO A 292 18.60 9.35 -8.64
C PRO A 292 18.66 9.24 -7.12
N ARG A 293 19.78 9.66 -6.52
CA ARG A 293 20.02 9.59 -5.08
C ARG A 293 20.29 10.96 -4.46
N VAL A 294 19.82 11.13 -3.24
CA VAL A 294 20.07 12.28 -2.37
C VAL A 294 21.17 11.91 -1.39
N LYS A 295 22.20 12.75 -1.30
CA LYS A 295 23.24 12.60 -0.27
C LYS A 295 22.78 13.34 0.99
N PHE A 296 22.77 12.64 2.12
CA PHE A 296 22.38 13.21 3.41
C PHE A 296 23.55 13.82 4.21
N GLU A 297 24.76 13.75 3.66
CA GLU A 297 26.00 14.27 4.22
C GLU A 297 26.24 15.70 3.68
N ASP A 298 26.82 16.59 4.49
CA ASP A 298 27.23 17.97 4.13
C ASP A 298 26.13 19.07 4.04
N VAL A 299 24.96 18.89 4.64
CA VAL A 299 23.93 19.97 4.68
C VAL A 299 24.42 21.13 5.56
N LYS A 300 24.83 22.24 4.93
CA LYS A 300 25.24 23.46 5.63
C LYS A 300 24.02 24.32 5.96
N LEU A 301 23.81 24.57 7.26
CA LEU A 301 22.79 25.49 7.81
C LEU A 301 22.93 26.95 7.36
N LEU A 302 23.99 27.30 6.62
CA LEU A 302 24.46 28.67 6.39
C LEU A 302 23.55 29.53 5.48
N GLN A 303 22.45 29.01 4.93
CA GLN A 303 21.58 29.74 3.99
C GLN A 303 20.09 29.45 4.19
N VAL A 304 19.57 29.73 5.38
CA VAL A 304 18.13 29.66 5.64
C VAL A 304 17.58 31.07 5.86
N ASP A 305 16.88 31.59 4.85
CA ASP A 305 16.13 32.86 4.92
C ASP A 305 14.79 32.67 5.66
N LEU A 306 14.83 32.03 6.82
CA LEU A 306 13.68 31.82 7.69
C LEU A 306 14.08 32.12 9.14
N VAL A 307 13.17 32.74 9.88
CA VAL A 307 13.37 33.08 11.29
C VAL A 307 12.61 32.07 12.15
N PHE A 308 13.33 31.38 13.04
CA PHE A 308 12.77 30.49 14.06
C PHE A 308 13.54 30.67 15.37
N GLU A 309 12.84 30.62 16.51
CA GLU A 309 13.44 30.84 17.85
C GLU A 309 14.63 29.92 18.14
N ASN A 310 14.57 28.65 17.70
CA ASN A 310 15.67 27.70 17.80
C ASN A 310 15.84 26.93 16.49
N ILE A 311 16.35 27.64 15.48
CA ILE A 311 16.56 27.10 14.14
C ILE A 311 17.49 25.89 14.15
N GLU A 312 18.57 25.92 14.94
CA GLU A 312 19.53 24.81 15.03
C GLU A 312 18.88 23.52 15.54
N LEU A 313 18.11 23.60 16.63
CA LEU A 313 17.40 22.44 17.17
C LEU A 313 16.39 21.89 16.16
N LEU A 314 15.62 22.78 15.53
CA LEU A 314 14.59 22.42 14.56
C LEU A 314 15.21 21.67 13.37
N PHE A 315 16.30 22.19 12.81
CA PHE A 315 17.01 21.53 11.71
C PHE A 315 17.70 20.24 12.15
N ASN A 316 18.28 20.20 13.35
CA ASN A 316 18.86 18.96 13.88
C ASN A 316 17.80 17.86 14.02
N GLN A 317 16.58 18.19 14.45
CA GLN A 317 15.46 17.25 14.49
C GLN A 317 15.08 16.76 13.09
N VAL A 318 15.00 17.68 12.12
CA VAL A 318 14.72 17.35 10.70
C VAL A 318 15.79 16.41 10.13
N ILE A 319 17.06 16.77 10.27
CA ILE A 319 18.20 15.99 9.76
C ILE A 319 18.22 14.61 10.40
N THR A 320 18.10 14.54 11.73
CA THR A 320 18.08 13.27 12.47
C THR A 320 16.90 12.39 12.04
N ALA A 321 15.72 12.97 11.80
CA ALA A 321 14.56 12.21 11.33
C ALA A 321 14.79 11.61 9.94
N ILE A 322 15.29 12.41 9.00
CA ILE A 322 15.53 11.98 7.61
C ILE A 322 16.61 10.90 7.54
N GLN A 323 17.70 11.07 8.29
CA GLN A 323 18.80 10.10 8.40
C GLN A 323 18.32 8.75 8.97
N ASN A 324 17.37 8.77 9.90
CA ASN A 324 16.73 7.56 10.45
C ASN A 324 15.65 6.97 9.53
N GLY A 325 15.53 7.42 8.29
CA GLY A 325 14.55 6.89 7.34
C GLY A 325 13.11 7.34 7.57
N LYS A 326 12.86 8.33 8.44
CA LYS A 326 11.51 8.81 8.72
C LYS A 326 11.05 9.82 7.69
N HIS A 327 9.75 9.78 7.39
CA HIS A 327 9.03 10.92 6.80
C HIS A 327 8.80 11.99 7.87
N ILE A 328 8.44 13.22 7.49
CA ILE A 328 8.29 14.34 8.43
C ILE A 328 6.85 14.83 8.44
N ILE A 329 6.32 15.14 9.63
CA ILE A 329 5.14 15.99 9.81
C ILE A 329 5.54 17.21 10.63
N LEU A 330 5.44 18.38 10.03
CA LEU A 330 5.62 19.67 10.68
C LEU A 330 4.29 20.09 11.31
N THR A 331 4.25 20.20 12.63
CA THR A 331 3.01 20.52 13.37
C THR A 331 3.09 21.87 14.04
N GLY A 332 2.04 22.69 13.97
CA GLY A 332 2.00 23.92 14.75
C GLY A 332 0.84 24.84 14.37
N PRO A 333 0.72 26.00 15.05
CA PRO A 333 -0.30 27.00 14.73
C PRO A 333 -0.25 27.46 13.27
N PRO A 334 -1.35 28.01 12.72
CA PRO A 334 -1.37 28.56 11.36
C PRO A 334 -0.41 29.75 11.24
N GLY A 335 0.13 29.96 10.03
CA GLY A 335 1.01 31.09 9.73
C GLY A 335 2.45 31.02 10.29
N THR A 336 2.86 29.89 10.88
CA THR A 336 4.21 29.65 11.44
C THR A 336 5.29 29.32 10.41
N GLY A 337 4.96 29.29 9.12
CA GLY A 337 5.94 29.02 8.05
C GLY A 337 6.25 27.55 7.80
N LYS A 338 5.43 26.61 8.29
CA LYS A 338 5.61 25.14 8.10
C LYS A 338 5.80 24.75 6.63
N SER A 339 4.95 25.26 5.73
CA SER A 339 5.01 24.91 4.31
C SER A 339 6.26 25.51 3.64
N LYS A 340 6.69 26.71 4.04
CA LYS A 340 7.97 27.29 3.61
C LYS A 340 9.16 26.47 4.10
N LEU A 341 9.12 26.02 5.36
CA LEU A 341 10.14 25.15 5.93
C LEU A 341 10.22 23.82 5.17
N ALA A 342 9.08 23.21 4.82
CA ALA A 342 9.05 21.98 4.03
C ALA A 342 9.76 22.14 2.68
N SER A 343 9.47 23.21 1.93
CA SER A 343 10.16 23.51 0.67
C SER A 343 11.66 23.75 0.88
N LYS A 344 12.02 24.49 1.94
CA LYS A 344 13.42 24.79 2.24
C LYS A 344 14.22 23.53 2.59
N ILE A 345 13.60 22.55 3.25
CA ILE A 345 14.24 21.26 3.53
C ILE A 345 14.60 20.57 2.21
N CYS A 346 13.69 20.53 1.23
CA CYS A 346 13.99 19.94 -0.08
C CYS A 346 15.13 20.69 -0.80
N GLU A 347 15.11 22.04 -0.78
CA GLU A 347 16.20 22.86 -1.33
C GLU A 347 17.56 22.56 -0.69
N LEU A 348 17.60 22.38 0.63
CA LEU A 348 18.83 22.08 1.37
C LEU A 348 19.43 20.73 1.01
N TYR A 349 18.59 19.74 0.70
CA TYR A 349 19.02 18.44 0.20
C TYR A 349 19.24 18.43 -1.32
N GLY A 350 19.03 19.56 -2.01
CA GLY A 350 19.16 19.67 -3.46
C GLY A 350 18.22 18.73 -4.22
N VAL A 351 17.07 18.41 -3.62
CA VAL A 351 16.10 17.46 -4.18
C VAL A 351 14.89 18.20 -4.75
N ASP A 352 14.49 17.84 -5.96
CA ASP A 352 13.25 18.32 -6.54
C ASP A 352 12.07 17.91 -5.64
N SER A 353 11.02 18.72 -5.61
CA SER A 353 9.82 18.40 -4.85
C SER A 353 8.55 18.74 -5.59
N MET A 354 7.48 18.02 -5.24
CA MET A 354 6.11 18.32 -5.65
C MET A 354 5.34 18.73 -4.40
N MET A 355 4.76 19.92 -4.40
CA MET A 355 3.88 20.38 -3.33
C MET A 355 2.42 20.24 -3.72
N VAL A 356 1.63 19.63 -2.85
CA VAL A 356 0.19 19.46 -2.99
C VAL A 356 -0.51 19.82 -1.68
N THR A 357 -1.74 20.31 -1.77
CA THR A 357 -2.60 20.52 -0.59
C THR A 357 -3.58 19.36 -0.47
N ALA A 358 -3.65 18.76 0.72
CA ALA A 358 -4.56 17.66 1.00
C ALA A 358 -6.03 18.14 0.93
N ALA A 359 -6.86 17.35 0.26
CA ALA A 359 -8.28 17.63 0.10
C ALA A 359 -9.12 16.46 0.61
N SER A 360 -10.33 16.76 1.12
CA SER A 360 -11.22 15.77 1.72
C SER A 360 -11.69 14.68 0.75
N ASN A 361 -11.68 14.97 -0.56
CA ASN A 361 -12.04 14.03 -1.61
C ASN A 361 -10.89 13.10 -2.04
N TRP A 362 -9.69 13.23 -1.45
CA TRP A 362 -8.57 12.36 -1.78
C TRP A 362 -8.92 10.89 -1.55
N SER A 363 -8.64 10.09 -2.57
CA SER A 363 -8.71 8.65 -2.56
C SER A 363 -7.45 8.07 -3.21
N THR A 364 -7.38 6.73 -3.29
CA THR A 364 -6.31 6.06 -4.04
C THR A 364 -6.25 6.49 -5.51
N TYR A 365 -7.36 6.97 -6.08
CA TYR A 365 -7.40 7.44 -7.46
C TYR A 365 -6.54 8.71 -7.66
N GLU A 366 -6.64 9.70 -6.77
CA GLU A 366 -5.87 10.95 -6.86
C GLU A 366 -4.40 10.75 -6.50
N THR A 367 -4.13 9.93 -5.48
CA THR A 367 -2.80 9.74 -4.91
C THR A 367 -1.97 8.72 -5.68
N ILE A 368 -2.50 7.54 -5.94
CA ILE A 368 -1.79 6.46 -6.64
C ILE A 368 -2.05 6.56 -8.14
N GLY A 369 -3.31 6.72 -8.52
CA GLY A 369 -3.71 6.82 -9.92
C GLY A 369 -4.89 5.91 -10.25
N GLY A 370 -5.35 6.02 -11.48
CA GLY A 370 -6.41 5.17 -12.01
C GLY A 370 -6.67 5.45 -13.48
N TYR A 371 -7.63 4.73 -14.05
CA TYR A 371 -7.95 4.89 -15.47
C TYR A 371 -8.58 6.25 -15.76
N ARG A 372 -8.10 6.89 -16.83
CA ARG A 372 -8.72 8.06 -17.46
C ARG A 372 -9.00 7.78 -18.94
N PRO A 373 -10.12 8.29 -19.48
CA PRO A 373 -10.34 8.26 -20.92
C PRO A 373 -9.41 9.25 -21.62
N ASP A 374 -8.92 8.89 -22.80
CA ASP A 374 -8.30 9.81 -23.74
C ASP A 374 -9.34 10.49 -24.65
N LYS A 375 -8.87 11.28 -25.64
CA LYS A 375 -9.75 11.99 -26.58
C LYS A 375 -10.57 11.05 -27.47
N ASP A 376 -10.12 9.81 -27.63
CA ASP A 376 -10.76 8.78 -28.46
C ASP A 376 -11.61 7.82 -27.61
N GLY A 377 -11.69 8.04 -26.29
CA GLY A 377 -12.48 7.25 -25.34
C GLY A 377 -11.76 5.99 -24.82
N ASN A 378 -10.49 5.77 -25.16
CA ASN A 378 -9.72 4.65 -24.63
C ASN A 378 -9.26 4.95 -23.20
N LEU A 379 -9.36 3.96 -22.33
CA LEU A 379 -8.88 4.06 -20.96
C LEU A 379 -7.37 3.84 -20.91
N TYR A 380 -6.65 4.76 -20.27
CA TYR A 380 -5.23 4.60 -19.96
C TYR A 380 -4.99 4.86 -18.48
N PHE A 381 -4.01 4.17 -17.90
CA PHE A 381 -3.61 4.43 -16.53
C PHE A 381 -2.97 5.81 -16.43
N ASN A 382 -3.52 6.64 -15.55
CA ASN A 382 -2.98 7.94 -15.23
C ASN A 382 -2.43 7.93 -13.81
N ASP A 383 -1.12 8.11 -13.72
CA ASP A 383 -0.37 8.28 -12.48
C ASP A 383 -1.02 9.34 -11.59
N GLY A 384 -1.20 8.98 -10.33
CA GLY A 384 -1.56 9.92 -9.27
C GLY A 384 -0.34 10.68 -8.75
N ILE A 385 -0.60 11.53 -7.75
CA ILE A 385 0.39 12.42 -7.14
C ILE A 385 1.68 11.68 -6.75
N PHE A 386 1.57 10.55 -6.06
CA PHE A 386 2.73 9.79 -5.56
C PHE A 386 3.55 9.19 -6.68
N LEU A 387 2.89 8.53 -7.63
CA LEU A 387 3.58 7.84 -8.72
C LEU A 387 4.29 8.83 -9.65
N SER A 388 3.72 10.02 -9.83
CA SER A 388 4.33 11.09 -10.62
C SER A 388 5.61 11.68 -10.01
N CYS A 389 5.86 11.44 -8.71
CA CYS A 389 7.07 11.88 -8.02
C CYS A 389 8.27 10.94 -8.22
N VAL A 390 8.02 9.69 -8.60
CA VAL A 390 9.03 8.63 -8.66
C VAL A 390 9.29 8.11 -10.07
N LYS A 391 8.46 8.53 -11.05
CA LYS A 391 8.66 8.21 -12.45
C LYS A 391 8.18 9.32 -13.36
N ASN A 392 9.01 9.66 -14.35
CA ASN A 392 8.63 10.59 -15.39
C ASN A 392 7.68 9.91 -16.38
N LYS A 393 6.45 10.43 -16.50
CA LYS A 393 5.43 9.87 -17.39
C LYS A 393 5.80 9.89 -18.89
N LYS A 394 6.69 10.78 -19.32
CA LYS A 394 7.09 10.91 -20.74
C LYS A 394 8.27 10.03 -21.08
N THR A 395 9.27 9.95 -20.21
CA THR A 395 10.52 9.22 -20.47
C THR A 395 10.58 7.84 -19.81
N ASN A 396 9.63 7.52 -18.92
CA ASN A 396 9.60 6.33 -18.05
C ASN A 396 10.83 6.19 -17.14
N GLN A 397 11.66 7.24 -17.05
CA GLN A 397 12.84 7.24 -16.19
C GLN A 397 12.43 7.41 -14.73
N SER A 398 13.13 6.73 -13.84
CA SER A 398 12.99 6.92 -12.39
C SER A 398 13.32 8.36 -12.01
N GLU A 399 12.47 8.94 -11.18
CA GLU A 399 12.66 10.25 -10.58
C GLU A 399 12.73 10.10 -9.05
N ASN A 400 13.26 11.12 -8.37
CA ASN A 400 13.32 11.17 -6.92
C ASN A 400 12.84 12.54 -6.44
N LYS A 401 11.58 12.86 -6.74
CA LYS A 401 10.96 14.11 -6.30
C LYS A 401 10.32 13.88 -4.94
N TRP A 402 10.71 14.60 -3.91
CA TRP A 402 10.06 14.49 -2.61
C TRP A 402 8.66 15.06 -2.64
N LEU A 403 7.76 14.48 -1.85
CA LEU A 403 6.36 14.91 -1.82
C LEU A 403 6.11 15.80 -0.60
N ILE A 404 5.69 17.03 -0.84
CA ILE A 404 5.23 17.95 0.20
C ILE A 404 3.70 17.91 0.25
N ILE A 405 3.13 17.53 1.39
CA ILE A 405 1.67 17.48 1.61
C ILE A 405 1.27 18.55 2.61
N ASP A 406 0.70 19.64 2.12
CA ASP A 406 0.18 20.70 2.96
C ASP A 406 -1.19 20.31 3.56
N GLU A 407 -1.43 20.67 4.81
CA GLU A 407 -2.73 20.46 5.49
C GLU A 407 -3.18 18.99 5.55
N ILE A 408 -2.26 18.08 5.87
CA ILE A 408 -2.46 16.62 5.73
C ILE A 408 -3.69 16.07 6.47
N ASN A 409 -4.10 16.70 7.57
CA ASN A 409 -5.28 16.34 8.36
C ASN A 409 -6.61 16.58 7.62
N ARG A 410 -6.63 17.32 6.50
CA ARG A 410 -7.84 17.59 5.73
C ARG A 410 -8.30 16.41 4.87
N ALA A 411 -7.42 15.43 4.64
CA ALA A 411 -7.71 14.22 3.87
C ALA A 411 -7.80 12.99 4.77
N ASN A 412 -8.61 12.00 4.38
CA ASN A 412 -8.54 10.66 4.99
C ASN A 412 -7.31 9.94 4.43
N ILE A 413 -6.18 10.10 5.13
CA ILE A 413 -4.89 9.60 4.67
C ILE A 413 -4.83 8.09 4.56
N ASP A 414 -5.46 7.35 5.48
CA ASP A 414 -5.49 5.90 5.42
C ASP A 414 -6.17 5.40 4.14
N LYS A 415 -7.31 6.01 3.77
CA LYS A 415 -8.00 5.73 2.52
C LYS A 415 -7.22 6.21 1.30
N ALA A 416 -6.62 7.39 1.37
CA ALA A 416 -5.93 7.99 0.24
C ALA A 416 -4.63 7.24 -0.10
N PHE A 417 -3.85 6.80 0.88
CA PHE A 417 -2.59 6.09 0.62
C PHE A 417 -2.81 4.61 0.23
N GLY A 418 -3.88 3.97 0.72
CA GLY A 418 -4.26 2.61 0.32
C GLY A 418 -3.10 1.62 0.34
N SER A 419 -2.69 1.14 -0.83
CA SER A 419 -1.63 0.14 -0.96
C SER A 419 -0.20 0.69 -0.84
N LEU A 420 0.01 2.01 -0.90
CA LEU A 420 1.34 2.62 -0.73
C LEU A 420 1.93 2.39 0.65
N PHE A 421 1.10 2.12 1.67
CA PHE A 421 1.57 1.79 3.01
C PHE A 421 2.49 0.58 3.06
N SER A 422 2.20 -0.43 2.23
CA SER A 422 3.02 -1.63 2.11
C SER A 422 4.34 -1.32 1.40
N VAL A 423 4.31 -0.45 0.38
CA VAL A 423 5.51 -0.01 -0.33
C VAL A 423 6.47 0.73 0.58
N LEU A 424 5.95 1.64 1.41
CA LEU A 424 6.75 2.37 2.39
C LEU A 424 7.27 1.47 3.54
N THR A 425 6.77 0.24 3.69
CA THR A 425 7.33 -0.76 4.61
C THR A 425 8.32 -1.72 3.96
N GLY A 426 8.59 -1.55 2.66
CA GLY A 426 9.53 -2.39 1.92
C GLY A 426 8.87 -3.54 1.16
N ASP A 427 7.55 -3.57 1.03
CA ASP A 427 6.84 -4.58 0.25
C ASP A 427 6.59 -4.12 -1.19
N GLU A 428 6.67 -5.02 -2.16
CA GLU A 428 6.21 -4.76 -3.53
C GLU A 428 4.68 -4.88 -3.61
N VAL A 429 4.06 -3.97 -4.36
CA VAL A 429 2.62 -3.88 -4.55
C VAL A 429 2.28 -3.85 -6.04
N THR A 430 1.41 -4.77 -6.47
CA THR A 430 0.78 -4.71 -7.79
C THR A 430 -0.57 -4.01 -7.68
N LEU A 431 -0.77 -2.94 -8.44
CA LEU A 431 -2.02 -2.21 -8.50
C LEU A 431 -3.00 -2.89 -9.48
N PRO A 432 -4.32 -2.74 -9.30
CA PRO A 432 -5.33 -3.31 -10.18
C PRO A 432 -5.51 -2.50 -11.47
N PHE A 433 -4.40 -2.07 -12.09
CA PHE A 433 -4.36 -1.26 -13.30
C PHE A 433 -3.34 -1.84 -14.28
N GLU A 434 -3.55 -1.59 -15.56
CA GLU A 434 -2.69 -2.02 -16.66
C GLU A 434 -2.05 -0.78 -17.31
N SER A 435 -0.78 -0.90 -17.67
CA SER A 435 -0.01 0.09 -18.42
C SER A 435 -0.45 0.15 -19.88
N LYS A 436 0.19 1.02 -20.68
CA LYS A 436 -0.06 1.06 -22.13
C LYS A 436 0.43 -0.20 -22.84
N SER A 437 1.47 -0.82 -22.29
CA SER A 437 1.98 -2.13 -22.74
C SER A 437 1.09 -3.32 -22.32
N GLY A 438 0.04 -3.11 -21.52
CA GLY A 438 -0.86 -4.17 -21.04
C GLY A 438 -0.32 -4.93 -19.83
N GLU A 439 0.80 -4.49 -19.25
CA GLU A 439 1.38 -5.06 -18.04
C GLU A 439 0.75 -4.46 -16.78
N SER A 440 0.68 -5.24 -15.71
CA SER A 440 0.14 -4.74 -14.45
C SER A 440 1.06 -3.67 -13.85
N ILE A 441 0.47 -2.59 -13.31
CA ILE A 441 1.25 -1.54 -12.66
C ILE A 441 1.85 -2.07 -11.35
N ILE A 442 3.17 -2.01 -11.21
CA ILE A 442 3.93 -2.47 -10.05
C ILE A 442 4.58 -1.27 -9.37
N VAL A 443 4.41 -1.15 -8.06
CA VAL A 443 5.09 -0.16 -7.22
C VAL A 443 5.94 -0.91 -6.21
N LYS A 444 7.25 -0.67 -6.18
CA LYS A 444 8.18 -1.39 -5.31
C LYS A 444 9.24 -0.48 -4.69
N PRO A 445 9.78 -0.83 -3.52
CA PRO A 445 10.97 -0.16 -3.00
C PRO A 445 12.20 -0.44 -3.88
N GLN A 446 13.17 0.46 -3.85
CA GLN A 446 14.45 0.30 -4.54
C GLN A 446 15.25 -0.92 -4.03
N GLY A 447 15.27 -1.16 -2.72
CA GLY A 447 16.09 -2.23 -2.12
C GLY A 447 17.58 -2.01 -2.41
N GLU A 448 18.29 -3.06 -2.82
CA GLU A 448 19.72 -3.00 -3.17
C GLU A 448 20.00 -2.63 -4.64
N ALA A 449 18.95 -2.54 -5.46
CA ALA A 449 19.09 -2.25 -6.89
C ALA A 449 19.49 -0.79 -7.13
N ASN A 450 20.46 -0.56 -8.00
CA ASN A 450 20.97 0.79 -8.32
C ASN A 450 20.71 1.21 -9.76
N LYS A 451 20.36 0.24 -10.62
CA LYS A 451 20.03 0.44 -12.02
C LYS A 451 18.69 -0.22 -12.31
N ILE A 452 17.86 0.45 -13.09
CA ILE A 452 16.56 -0.06 -13.52
C ILE A 452 16.42 0.17 -15.02
N GLU A 453 15.81 -0.79 -15.70
CA GLU A 453 15.36 -0.63 -17.08
C GLU A 453 14.06 0.19 -17.09
N PRO A 454 14.04 1.38 -17.71
CA PRO A 454 12.86 2.21 -17.79
C PRO A 454 11.71 1.46 -18.49
N ASN A 455 10.57 1.37 -17.83
CA ASN A 455 9.36 0.80 -18.41
C ASN A 455 8.10 1.55 -17.93
N ASP A 456 6.99 1.35 -18.63
CA ASP A 456 5.75 2.10 -18.37
C ASP A 456 4.93 1.53 -17.20
N TYR A 457 5.23 0.33 -16.70
CA TYR A 457 4.43 -0.36 -15.68
C TYR A 457 5.07 -0.42 -14.28
N THR A 458 6.38 -0.30 -14.16
CA THR A 458 7.12 -0.37 -12.89
C THR A 458 7.38 1.03 -12.35
N TYR A 459 7.14 1.23 -11.06
CA TYR A 459 7.43 2.45 -10.31
C TYR A 459 8.31 2.04 -9.14
N VAL A 460 9.51 2.58 -9.06
CA VAL A 460 10.43 2.26 -7.98
C VAL A 460 10.56 3.46 -7.07
N ILE A 461 10.30 3.26 -5.78
CA ILE A 461 10.45 4.26 -4.74
C ILE A 461 11.91 4.26 -4.27
N PRO A 462 12.67 5.35 -4.50
CA PRO A 462 14.04 5.45 -4.01
C PRO A 462 14.13 5.33 -2.49
N ASN A 463 15.19 4.72 -1.95
CA ASN A 463 15.34 4.51 -0.49
C ASN A 463 15.44 5.83 0.31
N ASP A 464 15.89 6.89 -0.34
CA ASP A 464 16.05 8.25 0.17
C ASP A 464 14.86 9.16 -0.17
N TRP A 465 13.82 8.64 -0.82
CA TRP A 465 12.59 9.38 -1.08
C TRP A 465 11.85 9.69 0.22
N ARG A 466 11.29 10.90 0.35
CA ARG A 466 10.59 11.34 1.57
C ARG A 466 9.28 12.07 1.28
N ILE A 467 8.38 11.98 2.25
CA ILE A 467 7.20 12.82 2.40
C ILE A 467 7.48 13.84 3.51
N ILE A 468 7.20 15.11 3.24
CA ILE A 468 7.20 16.18 4.24
C ILE A 468 5.80 16.78 4.28
N ALA A 469 5.08 16.55 5.36
CA ALA A 469 3.72 17.03 5.51
C ALA A 469 3.63 18.18 6.51
N THR A 470 2.61 19.03 6.38
CA THR A 470 2.29 20.06 7.37
C THR A 470 0.91 19.77 7.99
N MET A 471 0.78 20.10 9.27
CA MET A 471 -0.48 19.93 10.01
C MET A 471 -0.70 21.12 10.95
N ASN A 472 -1.89 21.70 10.89
CA ASN A 472 -2.31 22.74 11.83
C ASN A 472 -2.81 22.10 13.13
N THR A 473 -2.31 22.58 14.26
CA THR A 473 -2.70 22.05 15.58
C THR A 473 -4.02 22.62 16.11
N VAL A 474 -4.51 23.71 15.53
CA VAL A 474 -5.78 24.36 15.91
C VAL A 474 -6.97 23.58 15.36
N ASP A 475 -6.80 22.92 14.21
CA ASP A 475 -7.82 22.11 13.54
C ASP A 475 -7.98 20.71 14.16
N LYS A 476 -7.42 20.45 15.35
CA LYS A 476 -7.48 19.12 16.01
C LYS A 476 -8.90 18.62 16.31
N ALA A 477 -9.89 19.52 16.35
CA ALA A 477 -11.29 19.16 16.58
C ALA A 477 -12.03 18.76 15.28
N SER A 478 -11.41 18.95 14.11
CA SER A 478 -12.09 18.79 12.82
C SER A 478 -11.12 18.32 11.73
N LEU A 479 -11.41 17.13 11.19
CA LEU A 479 -10.82 16.44 10.03
C LEU A 479 -9.80 15.33 10.37
N TYR A 480 -9.92 14.25 9.58
CA TYR A 480 -9.70 12.83 9.88
C TYR A 480 -8.53 12.45 10.82
N GLU A 481 -8.81 11.55 11.77
CA GLU A 481 -7.78 10.93 12.60
C GLU A 481 -6.83 10.06 11.75
N MET A 482 -5.53 10.16 12.03
CA MET A 482 -4.49 9.35 11.37
C MET A 482 -4.27 8.04 12.13
N SER A 483 -4.20 6.90 11.43
CA SER A 483 -3.90 5.62 12.08
C SER A 483 -2.55 5.59 12.79
N TYR A 484 -2.46 4.80 13.86
CA TYR A 484 -1.20 4.55 14.57
C TYR A 484 -0.15 3.89 13.67
N ALA A 485 -0.58 3.08 12.70
CA ALA A 485 0.32 2.51 11.70
C ALA A 485 0.98 3.61 10.87
N PHE A 486 0.21 4.59 10.37
CA PHE A 486 0.74 5.75 9.66
C PHE A 486 1.71 6.55 10.55
N MET A 487 1.29 6.91 11.76
CA MET A 487 2.08 7.78 12.66
C MET A 487 3.49 7.24 12.95
N ARG A 488 3.67 5.92 13.11
CA ARG A 488 4.99 5.33 13.39
C ARG A 488 6.04 5.53 12.28
N ARG A 489 5.60 5.85 11.06
CA ARG A 489 6.48 6.08 9.90
C ARG A 489 6.95 7.54 9.77
N PHE A 490 6.31 8.44 10.51
CA PHE A 490 6.60 9.86 10.49
C PHE A 490 7.26 10.31 11.80
N ALA A 491 8.15 11.29 11.69
CA ALA A 491 8.63 12.09 12.81
C ALA A 491 7.80 13.37 12.89
N PHE A 492 7.19 13.61 14.05
CA PHE A 492 6.42 14.82 14.32
C PHE A 492 7.34 15.88 14.89
N ILE A 493 7.51 16.97 14.15
CA ILE A 493 8.42 18.07 14.49
C ILE A 493 7.58 19.32 14.77
N PRO A 494 7.54 19.80 16.02
CA PRO A 494 6.76 20.97 16.37
C PRO A 494 7.41 22.25 15.87
N VAL A 495 6.69 23.01 15.03
CA VAL A 495 7.02 24.36 14.61
C VAL A 495 6.16 25.32 15.43
N GLY A 496 6.70 25.73 16.57
CA GLY A 496 6.02 26.58 17.54
C GLY A 496 5.98 28.06 17.15
N LEU A 497 5.20 28.81 17.92
CA LEU A 497 5.35 30.26 17.95
C LEU A 497 6.57 30.63 18.80
N PRO A 498 7.24 31.75 18.48
CA PRO A 498 8.25 32.32 19.36
C PRO A 498 7.64 32.56 20.76
N LYS A 499 8.32 32.10 21.81
CA LYS A 499 7.87 32.31 23.19
C LYS A 499 7.82 33.78 23.55
N ASP A 500 8.89 34.49 23.19
CA ASP A 500 9.04 35.92 23.44
C ASP A 500 9.06 36.67 22.11
N ILE A 501 8.00 37.46 21.87
CA ILE A 501 7.92 38.34 20.72
C ILE A 501 8.63 39.65 21.09
N THR A 502 9.84 39.87 20.57
CA THR A 502 10.62 41.09 20.86
C THR A 502 10.73 41.96 19.60
N ASN A 503 11.06 43.25 19.78
CA ASN A 503 11.32 44.15 18.65
C ASN A 503 12.42 43.59 17.75
N ASP A 504 13.49 43.04 18.35
CA ASP A 504 14.59 42.40 17.62
C ASP A 504 14.10 41.22 16.75
N LEU A 505 13.20 40.38 17.29
CA LEU A 505 12.63 39.28 16.55
C LEU A 505 11.78 39.78 15.38
N VAL A 506 10.93 40.78 15.61
CA VAL A 506 10.11 41.37 14.54
C VAL A 506 10.99 42.03 13.48
N GLN A 507 12.07 42.70 13.86
CA GLN A 507 13.06 43.24 12.93
C GLN A 507 13.71 42.14 12.09
N GLN A 508 14.07 40.99 12.69
CA GLN A 508 14.60 39.85 11.92
C GLN A 508 13.60 39.37 10.86
N TYR A 509 12.32 39.27 11.20
CA TYR A 509 11.28 38.93 10.24
C TYR A 509 11.15 39.96 9.13
N LEU A 510 11.13 41.25 9.47
CA LEU A 510 11.08 42.35 8.50
C LEU A 510 12.25 42.32 7.53
N ASN A 511 13.47 42.06 8.02
CA ASN A 511 14.66 41.91 7.17
C ASN A 511 14.47 40.78 6.15
N VAL A 512 14.01 39.61 6.60
CA VAL A 512 13.70 38.46 5.70
C VAL A 512 12.56 38.78 4.72
N TRP A 513 11.65 39.67 5.08
CA TRP A 513 10.57 40.14 4.19
C TRP A 513 11.01 41.29 3.27
N ASN A 514 12.28 41.69 3.29
CA ASN A 514 12.83 42.84 2.57
C ASN A 514 12.17 44.18 2.97
N MET A 515 11.88 44.34 4.27
CA MET A 515 11.23 45.50 4.89
C MET A 515 12.09 46.10 6.00
N GLU A 516 13.40 46.13 5.80
CA GLU A 516 14.39 46.60 6.79
C GLU A 516 14.08 48.02 7.30
N THR A 517 13.47 48.86 6.45
CA THR A 517 13.13 50.26 6.74
C THR A 517 11.68 50.46 7.21
N TYR A 518 11.02 49.42 7.71
CA TYR A 518 9.64 49.55 8.19
C TYR A 518 9.57 50.54 9.37
N PRO A 519 8.63 51.50 9.36
CA PRO A 519 8.66 52.66 10.25
C PRO A 519 8.39 52.34 11.73
N SER A 520 7.57 51.32 12.02
CA SER A 520 6.94 51.16 13.34
C SER A 520 7.04 49.74 13.91
N VAL A 521 8.27 49.27 14.13
CA VAL A 521 8.55 47.89 14.62
C VAL A 521 7.93 47.64 15.99
N GLU A 522 7.98 48.63 16.89
CA GLU A 522 7.42 48.53 18.25
C GLU A 522 5.92 48.27 18.21
N THR A 523 5.22 49.02 17.36
CA THR A 523 3.79 48.92 17.14
C THR A 523 3.37 47.55 16.61
N LEU A 524 4.06 47.03 15.59
CA LEU A 524 3.83 45.67 15.09
C LEU A 524 4.07 44.61 16.17
N THR A 525 5.09 44.82 17.00
CA THR A 525 5.42 43.92 18.11
C THR A 525 4.30 43.89 19.14
N SER A 526 3.78 45.04 19.55
CA SER A 526 2.65 45.15 20.48
C SER A 526 1.38 44.53 19.93
N ILE A 527 1.04 44.83 18.67
CA ILE A 527 -0.11 44.22 17.98
C ILE A 527 0.03 42.69 17.95
N TRP A 528 1.17 42.15 17.55
CA TRP A 528 1.34 40.69 17.45
C TRP A 528 1.24 40.01 18.82
N LYS A 529 1.82 40.60 19.87
CA LYS A 529 1.65 40.11 21.25
C LYS A 529 0.18 40.10 21.65
N LEU A 530 -0.53 41.20 21.42
CA LEU A 530 -1.92 41.34 21.81
C LEU A 530 -2.79 40.30 21.09
N ILE A 531 -2.63 40.13 19.78
CA ILE A 531 -3.39 39.12 19.03
C ILE A 531 -3.16 37.72 19.62
N ASN A 532 -1.92 37.39 19.98
CA ASN A 532 -1.56 36.11 20.57
C ASN A 532 -2.12 35.86 21.99
N ASN A 533 -2.70 36.86 22.65
CA ASN A 533 -3.46 36.67 23.89
C ASN A 533 -4.87 36.11 23.62
N TYR A 534 -5.44 36.39 22.44
CA TYR A 534 -6.78 35.95 22.05
C TYR A 534 -6.75 34.73 21.13
N ARG A 535 -5.84 34.72 20.14
CA ARG A 535 -5.64 33.58 19.24
C ARG A 535 -4.17 33.44 18.85
N LYS A 536 -3.65 32.22 18.99
CA LYS A 536 -2.26 31.89 18.64
C LYS A 536 -2.07 31.90 17.11
N ILE A 537 -1.45 32.95 16.59
CA ILE A 537 -1.17 33.17 15.17
C ILE A 537 0.33 33.35 14.91
N GLY A 538 0.79 32.80 13.79
CA GLY A 538 2.16 32.95 13.33
C GLY A 538 2.45 34.31 12.67
N PRO A 539 3.72 34.53 12.32
CA PRO A 539 4.20 35.79 11.74
C PRO A 539 3.63 36.11 10.35
N ALA A 540 2.97 35.17 9.67
CA ALA A 540 2.39 35.43 8.34
C ALA A 540 1.36 36.57 8.34
N ILE A 541 0.44 36.58 9.31
CA ILE A 541 -0.55 37.66 9.45
C ILE A 541 0.13 38.99 9.77
N VAL A 542 1.21 38.97 10.56
CA VAL A 542 2.02 40.15 10.88
C VAL A 542 2.71 40.69 9.63
N ALA A 543 3.18 39.82 8.73
CA ALA A 543 3.74 40.21 7.45
C ALA A 543 2.70 40.93 6.57
N ASP A 544 1.45 40.49 6.59
CA ASP A 544 0.36 41.12 5.84
C ASP A 544 -0.03 42.49 6.42
N ILE A 545 -0.05 42.63 7.75
CA ILE A 545 -0.19 43.93 8.42
C ILE A 545 0.97 44.85 8.03
N ALA A 546 2.21 44.39 8.10
CA ALA A 546 3.40 45.18 7.75
C ALA A 546 3.34 45.66 6.29
N LYS A 547 3.02 44.77 5.35
CA LYS A 547 2.84 45.12 3.93
C LYS A 547 1.77 46.17 3.71
N HIS A 548 0.65 46.07 4.41
CA HIS A 548 -0.45 47.00 4.26
C HIS A 548 -0.09 48.40 4.79
N THR A 549 0.60 48.44 5.92
CA THR A 549 0.86 49.67 6.67
C THR A 549 2.16 50.37 6.29
N GLN A 550 3.04 49.72 5.52
CA GLN A 550 4.36 50.26 5.15
C GLN A 550 4.32 51.67 4.52
N PHE A 551 3.22 52.05 3.86
CA PHE A 551 3.12 53.31 3.11
C PHE A 551 2.06 54.29 3.61
N ASN A 552 1.09 53.85 4.41
CA ASN A 552 -0.08 54.66 4.77
C ASN A 552 -0.47 54.61 6.25
N ASP A 553 0.24 53.84 7.09
CA ASP A 553 -0.06 53.63 8.52
C ASP A 553 -1.54 53.25 8.81
N ASP A 554 -2.24 52.64 7.83
CA ASP A 554 -3.65 52.25 8.00
C ASP A 554 -3.78 50.91 8.73
N PHE A 555 -3.53 50.94 10.03
CA PHE A 555 -3.67 49.77 10.89
C PHE A 555 -5.13 49.35 11.07
N THR A 556 -6.09 50.28 11.01
CA THR A 556 -7.51 49.94 11.15
C THR A 556 -7.93 48.96 10.06
N SER A 557 -7.68 49.31 8.80
CA SER A 557 -8.00 48.43 7.68
C SER A 557 -7.19 47.12 7.75
N ALA A 558 -5.92 47.16 8.14
CA ALA A 558 -5.10 45.97 8.27
C ALA A 558 -5.66 44.97 9.31
N ILE A 559 -6.14 45.46 10.46
CA ILE A 559 -6.76 44.63 11.50
C ILE A 559 -8.09 44.03 11.01
N ILE A 560 -8.94 44.83 10.35
CA ILE A 560 -10.20 44.36 9.78
C ILE A 560 -9.97 43.26 8.73
N LEU A 561 -9.00 43.46 7.85
CA LEU A 561 -8.76 42.54 6.72
C LEU A 561 -8.06 41.25 7.14
N TYR A 562 -7.09 41.31 8.05
CA TYR A 562 -6.18 40.18 8.30
C TYR A 562 -6.28 39.58 9.69
N VAL A 563 -6.79 40.31 10.70
CA VAL A 563 -6.82 39.85 12.09
C VAL A 563 -8.22 39.44 12.51
N LEU A 564 -9.23 40.31 12.36
CA LEU A 564 -10.59 40.02 12.82
C LEU A 564 -11.17 38.73 12.20
N PRO A 565 -11.02 38.43 10.89
CA PRO A 565 -11.50 37.17 10.33
C PRO A 565 -10.86 35.94 10.98
N GLN A 566 -9.62 36.07 11.48
CA GLN A 566 -8.96 35.00 12.21
C GLN A 566 -9.59 34.77 13.57
N PHE A 567 -10.48 35.61 14.09
CA PHE A 567 -11.15 35.42 15.38
C PHE A 567 -12.46 34.62 15.27
N GLU A 568 -12.77 34.06 14.10
CA GLU A 568 -13.90 33.14 13.92
C GLU A 568 -13.92 32.03 14.97
N GLY A 569 -15.07 31.89 15.64
CA GLY A 569 -15.30 30.97 16.75
C GLY A 569 -15.00 31.54 18.14
N LEU A 570 -14.43 32.75 18.26
CA LEU A 570 -14.35 33.45 19.54
C LEU A 570 -15.68 34.15 19.87
N PRO A 571 -16.08 34.20 21.15
CA PRO A 571 -17.26 34.96 21.55
C PRO A 571 -17.13 36.46 21.21
N VAL A 572 -18.19 37.10 20.72
CA VAL A 572 -18.20 38.52 20.32
C VAL A 572 -17.65 39.44 21.42
N TYR A 573 -18.00 39.20 22.70
CA TYR A 573 -17.48 40.00 23.81
C TYR A 573 -15.96 39.96 23.94
N ARG A 574 -15.31 38.83 23.60
CA ARG A 574 -13.84 38.69 23.58
C ARG A 574 -13.22 39.48 22.43
N ILE A 575 -13.89 39.52 21.29
CA ILE A 575 -13.44 40.29 20.12
C ILE A 575 -13.52 41.79 20.43
N ASN A 576 -14.59 42.24 21.08
CA ASN A 576 -14.70 43.62 21.55
C ASN A 576 -13.66 43.95 22.62
N GLU A 577 -13.39 43.04 23.57
CA GLU A 577 -12.30 43.19 24.55
C GLU A 577 -10.94 43.39 23.86
N PHE A 578 -10.67 42.67 22.77
CA PHE A 578 -9.46 42.87 21.96
C PHE A 578 -9.39 44.27 21.34
N ILE A 579 -10.48 44.80 20.78
CA ILE A 579 -10.52 46.13 20.17
C ILE A 579 -10.19 47.20 21.22
N THR A 580 -10.79 47.12 22.41
CA THR A 580 -10.48 48.06 23.51
C THR A 580 -9.01 47.97 23.93
N GLN A 581 -8.47 46.76 24.08
CA GLN A 581 -7.06 46.58 24.44
C GLN A 581 -6.09 47.04 23.35
N LEU A 582 -6.51 47.04 22.07
CA LEU A 582 -5.70 47.50 20.95
C LEU A 582 -5.40 49.01 21.07
N GLU A 583 -6.40 49.82 21.44
CA GLU A 583 -6.22 51.25 21.70
C GLU A 583 -5.41 51.50 22.98
N GLU A 584 -5.67 50.75 24.05
CA GLU A 584 -4.99 50.97 25.33
C GLU A 584 -3.50 50.63 25.29
N GLN A 585 -3.10 49.66 24.46
CA GLN A 585 -1.74 49.11 24.44
C GLN A 585 -0.88 49.54 23.25
N THR A 586 -1.42 50.36 22.34
CA THR A 586 -0.66 50.85 21.18
C THR A 586 -0.84 52.36 21.00
N ASP A 587 0.20 53.03 20.50
CA ASP A 587 0.17 54.49 20.27
C ASP A 587 -0.53 54.86 18.94
N ILE A 588 -1.32 53.96 18.34
CA ILE A 588 -2.04 54.20 17.09
C ILE A 588 -3.49 54.63 17.38
N ILE A 589 -3.97 55.60 16.61
CA ILE A 589 -5.40 55.97 16.58
C ILE A 589 -6.13 55.02 15.63
N PHE A 590 -7.04 54.20 16.16
CA PHE A 590 -7.91 53.35 15.36
C PHE A 590 -9.26 54.03 15.12
N ASN A 591 -9.97 53.62 14.07
CA ASN A 591 -11.38 53.98 13.92
C ASN A 591 -12.24 52.85 14.51
N GLU A 592 -12.57 52.99 15.81
CA GLU A 592 -13.39 52.01 16.55
C GLU A 592 -14.72 51.71 15.87
N GLY A 593 -15.35 52.73 15.25
CA GLY A 593 -16.62 52.57 14.55
C GLY A 593 -16.53 51.50 13.48
N PHE A 594 -15.53 51.58 12.59
CA PHE A 594 -15.34 50.58 11.55
C PHE A 594 -14.99 49.18 12.09
N LEU A 595 -14.22 49.10 13.18
CA LEU A 595 -13.88 47.82 13.81
C LEU A 595 -15.12 47.15 14.41
N HIS A 596 -15.92 47.90 15.18
CA HIS A 596 -17.15 47.39 15.78
C HIS A 596 -18.24 47.10 14.76
N ASP A 597 -18.38 47.93 13.72
CA ASP A 597 -19.32 47.70 12.62
C ASP A 597 -19.00 46.37 11.91
N PHE A 598 -17.71 46.11 11.61
CA PHE A 598 -17.31 44.82 11.04
C PHE A 598 -17.61 43.65 11.99
N VAL A 599 -17.35 43.81 13.29
CA VAL A 599 -17.61 42.74 14.26
C VAL A 599 -19.10 42.40 14.32
N TYR A 600 -19.95 43.42 14.35
CA TYR A 600 -21.40 43.25 14.34
C TYR A 600 -21.87 42.58 13.05
N ASP A 601 -21.45 43.08 11.89
CA ASP A 601 -21.88 42.58 10.59
C ASP A 601 -21.37 41.15 10.31
N PHE A 602 -20.16 40.81 10.73
CA PHE A 602 -19.52 39.52 10.40
C PHE A 602 -19.77 38.43 11.45
N PHE A 603 -19.80 38.76 12.75
CA PHE A 603 -19.93 37.77 13.82
C PHE A 603 -21.31 37.74 14.49
N ASP A 604 -22.08 38.83 14.45
CA ASP A 604 -23.37 38.94 15.16
C ASP A 604 -24.59 38.77 14.23
N ALA A 605 -24.42 38.90 12.90
CA ALA A 605 -25.50 38.77 11.91
C ALA A 605 -26.16 37.37 11.82
N GLY A 606 -25.66 36.37 12.55
CA GLY A 606 -26.27 35.03 12.68
C GLY A 606 -27.36 34.91 13.75
N GLY A 607 -27.68 35.98 14.49
CA GLY A 607 -28.67 35.99 15.58
C GLY A 607 -30.14 36.17 15.17
N LEU A 608 -30.48 36.06 13.88
CA LEU A 608 -31.86 36.09 13.38
C LEU A 608 -32.27 34.72 12.82
N GLU A 609 -32.33 33.70 13.69
CA GLU A 609 -33.16 32.50 13.50
C GLU A 609 -33.96 32.19 14.77
#